data_AF-A0A4Q4TCH5-F1
#
_entry.id   AF-A0A4Q4TCH5-F1
#
_cell.length_a   1.000
_cell.length_b   1.000
_cell.length_c   1.000
_cell.angle_alpha   90.00
_cell.angle_beta   90.00
_cell.angle_gamma   90.00
#
_symmetry.space_group_name_H-M   'P 1'
#
loop_
_entity.id
_entity.type
_entity.pdbx_description
1 polymer ?
#
loop_
_entity_poly.entity_id
_entity_poly.type
_entity_poly.pdbx_seq_one_letter_code
_entity_poly.pdbx_strand_id
1 'polypeptide(L)'
;MFSYQRPLRLTTPASPARHPNRNLGRRLAWYIKHFGSDMKVQQHKDSIRFTTFGALNIQHTCCNSNSWHELRRPGYDVEEIQEIEQEQVALLEVLEDLVEEFEGKVMDILEQETTETIAALGEFWTGYWCDRMEEVLDDLNGATISDEERLAAESIGVRWDDEPEDEPDEEWDKEDIKYWYRRIDEIA
;
A
#
# COMPACT_ATOMS: atom_id res chain seq x y z
N MET A 1 14.04 -45.57 8.06
CA MET A 1 14.81 -44.35 7.70
C MET A 1 14.50 -44.01 6.25
N PHE A 2 13.63 -43.04 6.02
CA PHE A 2 13.49 -42.38 4.73
C PHE A 2 13.41 -40.89 5.03
N SER A 3 14.48 -40.15 4.72
CA SER A 3 14.50 -38.69 4.85
C SER A 3 13.74 -38.11 3.66
N TYR A 4 12.58 -37.52 3.92
CA TYR A 4 11.90 -36.68 2.95
C TYR A 4 12.58 -35.30 2.97
N GLN A 5 13.45 -35.03 2.00
CA GLN A 5 13.89 -33.66 1.73
C GLN A 5 12.72 -32.93 1.08
N ARG A 6 12.16 -31.92 1.77
CA ARG A 6 11.23 -30.97 1.19
C ARG A 6 11.94 -30.24 0.03
N PRO A 7 11.29 -30.09 -1.14
CA PRO A 7 11.79 -29.16 -2.14
C PRO A 7 11.68 -27.73 -1.57
N LEU A 8 12.78 -26.99 -1.63
CA LEU A 8 12.81 -25.55 -1.36
C LEU A 8 11.78 -24.89 -2.28
N ARG A 9 10.76 -24.27 -1.68
CA ARG A 9 9.87 -23.39 -2.43
C ARG A 9 10.72 -22.22 -2.87
N LEU A 10 10.95 -22.10 -4.17
CA LEU A 10 11.43 -20.89 -4.79
C LEU A 10 10.36 -19.82 -4.49
N THR A 11 10.61 -18.99 -3.49
CA THR A 11 9.92 -17.73 -3.32
C THR A 11 10.13 -16.96 -4.61
N THR A 12 9.03 -16.68 -5.30
CA THR A 12 9.03 -15.74 -6.43
C THR A 12 9.67 -14.45 -5.92
N PRO A 13 10.72 -13.92 -6.59
CA PRO A 13 11.29 -12.65 -6.16
C PRO A 13 10.19 -11.59 -6.22
N ALA A 14 10.16 -10.72 -5.20
CA ALA A 14 9.28 -9.57 -5.18
C ALA A 14 9.43 -8.82 -6.50
N SER A 15 8.29 -8.66 -7.21
CA SER A 15 8.21 -7.78 -8.37
C SER A 15 8.80 -6.43 -7.99
N PRO A 16 9.67 -5.82 -8.82
CA PRO A 16 10.09 -4.44 -8.58
C PRO A 16 8.83 -3.59 -8.46
N ALA A 17 8.82 -2.77 -7.41
CA ALA A 17 7.68 -1.99 -7.00
C ALA A 17 7.26 -1.10 -8.16
N ARG A 18 6.08 -1.39 -8.71
CA ARG A 18 5.28 -0.39 -9.43
C ARG A 18 5.19 0.84 -8.51
N HIS A 19 4.93 2.04 -9.03
CA HIS A 19 4.57 3.19 -8.17
C HIS A 19 3.04 3.31 -8.03
N PRO A 20 2.33 2.44 -7.26
CA PRO A 20 0.89 2.55 -7.03
C PRO A 20 0.51 3.76 -6.15
N ASN A 21 1.48 4.44 -5.53
CA ASN A 21 1.23 5.41 -4.47
C ASN A 21 0.63 6.73 -4.94
N ARG A 22 1.05 7.27 -6.08
CA ARG A 22 0.41 8.50 -6.62
C ARG A 22 -1.06 8.28 -6.94
N ASN A 23 -1.43 7.07 -7.39
CA ASN A 23 -2.82 6.73 -7.66
C ASN A 23 -3.64 6.56 -6.38
N LEU A 24 -3.06 6.02 -5.30
CA LEU A 24 -3.72 5.91 -4.00
C LEU A 24 -3.98 7.28 -3.37
N GLY A 25 -2.98 8.17 -3.32
CA GLY A 25 -3.12 9.53 -2.79
C GLY A 25 -4.17 10.34 -3.56
N ARG A 26 -4.16 10.27 -4.91
CA ARG A 26 -5.17 10.93 -5.75
C ARG A 26 -6.59 10.43 -5.52
N ARG A 27 -6.78 9.11 -5.43
CA ARG A 27 -8.11 8.53 -5.16
C ARG A 27 -8.65 8.98 -3.81
N LEU A 28 -7.79 9.04 -2.79
CA LEU A 28 -8.22 9.46 -1.47
C LEU A 28 -8.48 10.97 -1.39
N ALA A 29 -7.69 11.79 -2.08
CA ALA A 29 -7.95 13.21 -2.22
C ALA A 29 -9.29 13.48 -2.91
N TRP A 30 -9.61 12.71 -3.96
CA TRP A 30 -10.93 12.77 -4.60
C TRP A 30 -12.04 12.42 -3.61
N TYR A 31 -11.87 11.35 -2.83
CA TYR A 31 -12.84 10.95 -1.81
C TYR A 31 -13.05 12.05 -0.76
N ILE A 32 -11.98 12.61 -0.22
CA ILE A 32 -12.03 13.67 0.80
C ILE A 32 -12.66 14.95 0.25
N LYS A 33 -12.41 15.28 -1.02
CA LYS A 33 -13.05 16.43 -1.66
C LYS A 33 -14.58 16.32 -1.68
N HIS A 34 -15.12 15.10 -1.81
CA HIS A 34 -16.57 14.87 -1.93
C HIS A 34 -17.23 14.49 -0.60
N PHE A 35 -16.52 13.82 0.30
CA PHE A 35 -17.06 13.22 1.51
C PHE A 35 -16.32 13.60 2.79
N GLY A 36 -15.22 14.36 2.70
CA GLY A 36 -14.36 14.68 3.83
C GLY A 36 -15.04 15.53 4.90
N SER A 37 -16.06 16.31 4.56
CA SER A 37 -16.84 17.08 5.56
C SER A 37 -17.67 16.20 6.49
N ASP A 38 -18.02 14.99 6.04
CA ASP A 38 -18.83 14.04 6.82
C ASP A 38 -17.95 13.06 7.61
N MET A 39 -16.63 13.11 7.40
CA MET A 39 -15.69 12.25 8.09
C MET A 39 -15.44 12.74 9.51
N LYS A 40 -15.46 11.79 10.44
CA LYS A 40 -15.00 12.01 11.82
C LYS A 40 -13.48 12.02 11.85
N VAL A 41 -12.90 12.69 12.84
CA VAL A 41 -11.45 12.70 13.12
C VAL A 41 -10.85 11.29 13.08
N GLN A 42 -11.50 10.31 13.73
CA GLN A 42 -11.01 8.93 13.73
C GLN A 42 -10.94 8.33 12.31
N GLN A 43 -11.89 8.66 11.44
CA GLN A 43 -11.89 8.15 10.06
C GLN A 43 -10.76 8.77 9.23
N HIS A 44 -10.34 10.01 9.53
CA HIS A 44 -9.13 10.57 8.92
C HIS A 44 -7.88 9.81 9.35
N LYS A 45 -7.75 9.52 10.65
CA LYS A 45 -6.63 8.72 11.20
C LYS A 45 -6.59 7.30 10.62
N ASP A 46 -7.75 6.66 10.54
CA ASP A 46 -7.86 5.30 9.99
C ASP A 46 -7.48 5.29 8.50
N SER A 47 -7.86 6.32 7.73
CA SER A 47 -7.45 6.48 6.33
C SER A 47 -5.94 6.66 6.17
N ILE A 48 -5.28 7.41 7.06
CA ILE A 48 -3.81 7.53 7.11
C ILE A 48 -3.19 6.16 7.30
N ARG A 49 -3.54 5.45 8.39
CA ARG A 49 -3.00 4.12 8.66
C ARG A 49 -3.22 3.16 7.50
N PHE A 50 -4.45 3.06 7.00
CA PHE A 50 -4.79 2.12 5.93
C PHE A 50 -4.01 2.41 4.66
N THR A 51 -3.94 3.67 4.26
CA THR A 51 -3.30 4.06 2.99
C THR A 51 -1.78 3.92 3.09
N THR A 52 -1.17 4.35 4.20
CA THR A 52 0.27 4.21 4.43
C THR A 52 0.69 2.75 4.56
N PHE A 53 -0.09 1.91 5.26
CA PHE A 53 0.14 0.47 5.33
C PHE A 53 0.17 -0.18 3.93
N GLY A 54 -0.84 0.12 3.11
CA GLY A 54 -0.90 -0.38 1.74
C GLY A 54 0.23 0.14 0.86
N ALA A 55 0.63 1.40 1.06
CA ALA A 55 1.69 2.06 0.31
C ALA A 55 3.09 1.50 0.61
N LEU A 56 3.33 1.04 1.84
CA LEU A 56 4.54 0.32 2.25
C LEU A 56 4.51 -1.17 1.83
N ASN A 57 3.41 -1.63 1.22
CA ASN A 57 3.21 -3.01 0.80
C ASN A 57 3.42 -4.03 1.94
N ILE A 58 3.00 -3.67 3.17
CA ILE A 58 3.07 -4.55 4.34
C ILE A 58 2.06 -5.69 4.17
N GLN A 59 2.45 -6.90 4.54
CA GLN A 59 1.64 -8.07 4.32
C GLN A 59 0.55 -8.19 5.38
N HIS A 60 -0.71 -8.34 4.95
CA HIS A 60 -1.78 -8.69 5.86
C HIS A 60 -1.62 -10.15 6.32
N THR A 61 -1.44 -10.35 7.62
CA THR A 61 -1.49 -11.68 8.25
C THR A 61 -2.93 -12.16 8.47
N CYS A 62 -3.90 -11.23 8.50
CA CYS A 62 -5.31 -11.51 8.75
C CYS A 62 -6.12 -11.93 7.51
N CYS A 63 -5.59 -11.72 6.30
CA CYS A 63 -6.29 -11.96 5.03
C CYS A 63 -5.41 -12.80 4.10
N ASN A 64 -5.97 -13.85 3.49
CA ASN A 64 -5.27 -14.57 2.43
C ASN A 64 -5.10 -13.61 1.23
N SER A 65 -3.86 -13.36 0.83
CA SER A 65 -3.51 -12.43 -0.24
C SER A 65 -3.82 -13.02 -1.62
N ASN A 66 -5.08 -13.32 -1.89
CA ASN A 66 -5.56 -13.46 -3.25
C ASN A 66 -6.99 -12.93 -3.30
N SER A 67 -7.22 -12.10 -4.32
CA SER A 67 -8.46 -11.47 -4.76
C SER A 67 -9.79 -12.08 -4.28
N TRP A 68 -10.82 -11.24 -4.29
CA TRP A 68 -12.26 -11.48 -4.12
C TRP A 68 -12.89 -12.75 -4.79
N HIS A 69 -12.10 -13.67 -5.34
CA HIS A 69 -12.50 -14.89 -6.02
C HIS A 69 -11.91 -16.22 -5.48
N GLU A 70 -10.98 -16.25 -4.51
CA GLU A 70 -10.40 -17.54 -4.04
C GLU A 70 -10.64 -17.85 -2.56
N LEU A 71 -11.81 -18.45 -2.26
CA LEU A 71 -12.21 -18.98 -0.95
C LEU A 71 -11.40 -20.23 -0.48
N ARG A 72 -10.15 -20.44 -0.92
CA ARG A 72 -9.48 -21.77 -0.78
C ARG A 72 -7.98 -21.79 -0.51
N ARG A 73 -7.41 -20.82 0.19
CA ARG A 73 -6.16 -21.06 0.93
C ARG A 73 -6.46 -21.11 2.44
N PRO A 74 -5.84 -22.03 3.20
CA PRO A 74 -5.77 -21.88 4.66
C PRO A 74 -5.11 -20.53 4.96
N GLY A 75 -5.62 -19.79 5.95
CA GLY A 75 -4.89 -18.63 6.46
C GLY A 75 -3.50 -19.05 6.96
N TYR A 76 -2.61 -18.07 7.13
CA TYR A 76 -1.30 -18.29 7.72
C TYR A 76 -1.44 -19.03 9.06
N ASP A 77 -0.61 -20.05 9.28
CA ASP A 77 -0.50 -20.66 10.61
C ASP A 77 0.29 -19.74 11.56
N VAL A 78 0.33 -20.09 12.85
CA VAL A 78 0.91 -19.21 13.88
C VAL A 78 2.40 -19.01 13.62
N GLU A 79 3.09 -20.05 13.16
CA GLU A 79 4.50 -20.01 12.81
C GLU A 79 4.74 -19.10 11.59
N GLU A 80 3.94 -19.21 10.53
CA GLU A 80 4.06 -18.38 9.33
C GLU A 80 3.73 -16.91 9.61
N ILE A 81 2.73 -16.63 10.47
CA ILE A 81 2.47 -15.27 10.95
C ILE A 81 3.69 -14.70 11.68
N GLN A 82 4.29 -15.49 12.58
CA GLN A 82 5.43 -15.05 13.36
C GLN A 82 6.67 -14.78 12.49
N GLU A 83 6.88 -15.59 11.45
CA GLU A 83 7.94 -15.37 10.46
C GLU A 83 7.70 -14.05 9.71
N ILE A 84 6.49 -13.81 9.19
CA ILE A 84 6.13 -12.56 8.50
C ILE A 84 6.31 -11.35 9.41
N GLU A 85 5.85 -11.43 10.66
CA GLU A 85 5.97 -10.33 11.62
C GLU A 85 7.44 -9.99 11.94
N GLN A 86 8.31 -11.01 12.02
CA GLN A 86 9.75 -10.81 12.23
C GLN A 86 10.42 -10.21 11.00
N GLU A 87 10.07 -10.67 9.80
CA GLU A 87 10.61 -10.14 8.54
C GLU A 87 10.22 -8.68 8.31
N GLN A 88 9.00 -8.29 8.72
CA GLN A 88 8.44 -6.97 8.47
C GLN A 88 8.54 -6.00 9.65
N VAL A 89 9.23 -6.36 10.74
CA VAL A 89 9.33 -5.53 11.95
C VAL A 89 9.86 -4.11 11.64
N ALA A 90 10.87 -4.00 10.78
CA ALA A 90 11.43 -2.71 10.39
C ALA A 90 10.43 -1.87 9.57
N LEU A 91 9.62 -2.50 8.71
CA LEU A 91 8.59 -1.80 7.95
C LEU A 91 7.43 -1.35 8.86
N LEU A 92 7.12 -2.10 9.91
CA LEU A 92 6.13 -1.71 10.91
C LEU A 92 6.60 -0.52 11.73
N GLU A 93 7.88 -0.44 12.09
CA GLU A 93 8.45 0.75 12.75
C GLU A 93 8.34 1.99 11.84
N VAL A 94 8.71 1.86 10.56
CA VAL A 94 8.55 2.93 9.55
C VAL A 94 7.09 3.35 9.40
N LEU A 95 6.16 2.39 9.42
CA LEU A 95 4.72 2.69 9.36
C LEU A 95 4.28 3.54 10.55
N GLU A 96 4.66 3.18 11.78
CA GLU A 96 4.23 3.92 12.97
C GLU A 96 4.79 5.35 12.98
N ASP A 97 6.06 5.54 12.61
CA ASP A 97 6.69 6.86 12.50
C ASP A 97 5.95 7.74 11.48
N LEU A 98 5.63 7.18 10.30
CA LEU A 98 4.89 7.91 9.26
C LEU A 98 3.45 8.20 9.67
N VAL A 99 2.78 7.25 10.34
CA VAL A 99 1.42 7.46 10.82
C VAL A 99 1.39 8.57 11.86
N GLU A 100 2.34 8.62 12.79
CA GLU A 100 2.44 9.70 13.77
C GLU A 100 2.64 11.05 13.08
N GLU A 101 3.58 11.13 12.13
CA GLU A 101 3.87 12.33 11.34
C GLU A 101 2.63 12.84 10.58
N PHE A 102 1.97 11.94 9.86
CA PHE A 102 0.82 12.25 9.02
C PHE A 102 -0.42 12.59 9.85
N GLU A 103 -0.68 11.84 10.93
CA GLU A 103 -1.77 12.15 11.85
C GLU A 103 -1.59 13.54 12.45
N GLY A 104 -0.38 13.91 12.86
CA GLY A 104 -0.08 15.26 13.35
C GLY A 104 -0.48 16.34 12.36
N LYS A 105 -0.05 16.21 11.09
CA LYS A 105 -0.39 17.18 10.04
C LYS A 105 -1.88 17.27 9.74
N VAL A 106 -2.57 16.14 9.69
CA VAL A 106 -4.01 16.13 9.44
C VAL A 106 -4.78 16.72 10.62
N MET A 107 -4.34 16.45 11.86
CA MET A 107 -4.92 17.09 13.04
C MET A 107 -4.73 18.60 13.01
N ASP A 108 -3.54 19.09 12.67
CA ASP A 108 -3.26 20.53 12.53
C ASP A 108 -4.18 21.20 11.50
N ILE A 109 -4.52 20.50 10.41
CA ILE A 109 -5.46 20.99 9.38
C ILE A 109 -6.91 21.01 9.89
N LEU A 110 -7.33 19.96 10.61
CA LEU A 110 -8.67 19.84 11.14
C LEU A 110 -8.95 20.85 12.26
N GLU A 111 -7.97 21.09 13.14
CA GLU A 111 -8.09 22.02 14.27
C GLU A 111 -8.21 23.49 13.87
N GLN A 112 -7.70 23.86 12.69
CA GLN A 112 -7.84 25.22 12.17
C GLN A 112 -9.29 25.57 11.79
N GLU A 113 -10.16 24.58 11.57
CA GLU A 113 -11.59 24.72 11.27
C GLU A 113 -11.93 25.87 10.30
N THR A 114 -11.18 26.00 9.21
CA THR A 114 -11.39 27.06 8.23
C THR A 114 -12.31 26.59 7.09
N THR A 115 -12.78 27.54 6.28
CA THR A 115 -13.49 27.21 5.03
C THR A 115 -12.63 26.45 4.02
N GLU A 116 -11.31 26.38 4.24
CA GLU A 116 -10.34 25.74 3.36
C GLU A 116 -9.89 24.36 3.85
N THR A 117 -10.40 23.85 4.98
CA THR A 117 -10.00 22.55 5.56
C THR A 117 -10.03 21.41 4.54
N ILE A 118 -11.07 21.31 3.70
CA ILE A 118 -11.17 20.25 2.68
C ILE A 118 -10.12 20.41 1.58
N ALA A 119 -9.81 21.65 1.18
CA ALA A 119 -8.77 21.90 0.19
C ALA A 119 -7.38 21.55 0.75
N ALA A 120 -7.10 21.96 1.98
CA ALA A 120 -5.85 21.64 2.68
C ALA A 120 -5.66 20.12 2.89
N LEU A 121 -6.73 19.38 3.23
CA LEU A 121 -6.66 17.93 3.26
C LEU A 121 -6.41 17.32 1.87
N GLY A 122 -7.01 17.88 0.82
CA GLY A 122 -6.71 17.47 -0.55
C GLY A 122 -5.24 17.66 -0.90
N GLU A 123 -4.67 18.82 -0.59
CA GLU A 123 -3.25 19.13 -0.80
C GLU A 123 -2.32 18.23 0.01
N PHE A 124 -2.69 17.90 1.24
CA PHE A 124 -1.97 16.92 2.05
C PHE A 124 -1.86 15.58 1.32
N TRP A 125 -2.96 15.05 0.78
CA TRP A 125 -2.95 13.74 0.11
C TRP A 125 -2.29 13.76 -1.26
N THR A 126 -2.49 14.81 -2.06
CA THR A 126 -1.91 14.85 -3.41
C THR A 126 -0.47 15.34 -3.45
N GLY A 127 -0.05 16.10 -2.44
CA GLY A 127 1.30 16.66 -2.32
C GLY A 127 2.06 15.96 -1.21
N TYR A 128 1.88 16.43 0.03
CA TYR A 128 2.74 16.05 1.15
C TYR A 128 2.87 14.54 1.35
N TRP A 129 1.76 13.82 1.44
CA TRP A 129 1.76 12.37 1.65
C TRP A 129 2.41 11.64 0.47
N CYS A 130 2.10 12.03 -0.77
CA CYS A 130 2.70 11.43 -1.97
C CYS A 130 4.22 11.63 -1.97
N ASP A 131 4.68 12.87 -1.79
CA ASP A 131 6.10 13.22 -1.86
C ASP A 131 6.88 12.53 -0.72
N ARG A 132 6.30 12.48 0.49
CA ARG A 132 6.94 11.80 1.63
C ARG A 132 7.00 10.29 1.44
N MET A 133 5.95 9.67 0.90
CA MET A 133 5.97 8.24 0.57
C MET A 133 6.94 7.90 -0.55
N GLU A 134 7.12 8.80 -1.52
CA GLU A 134 8.11 8.65 -2.60
C GLU A 134 9.52 8.65 -2.01
N GLU A 135 9.85 9.62 -1.16
CA GLU A 135 11.15 9.69 -0.45
C GLU A 135 11.43 8.43 0.39
N VAL A 136 10.47 7.99 1.21
CA VAL A 136 10.66 6.81 2.07
C VAL A 136 10.87 5.54 1.24
N LEU A 137 10.11 5.37 0.16
CA LEU A 137 10.27 4.21 -0.70
C LEU A 137 11.58 4.25 -1.48
N ASP A 138 12.02 5.42 -1.90
CA ASP A 138 13.33 5.61 -2.53
C ASP A 138 14.45 5.29 -1.54
N ASP A 139 14.33 5.64 -0.27
CA ASP A 139 15.30 5.25 0.77
C ASP A 139 15.29 3.73 1.03
N LEU A 140 14.10 3.12 1.10
CA LEU A 140 13.94 1.67 1.30
C LEU A 140 14.45 0.86 0.11
N ASN A 141 14.23 1.33 -1.12
CA ASN A 141 14.74 0.71 -2.35
C ASN A 141 16.22 1.05 -2.57
N GLY A 142 16.62 2.26 -2.20
CA GLY A 142 17.96 2.83 -2.32
C GLY A 142 18.97 2.25 -1.34
N ALA A 143 18.51 1.52 -0.32
CA ALA A 143 19.25 0.47 0.38
C ALA A 143 19.58 -0.71 -0.57
N THR A 144 20.13 -0.37 -1.73
CA THR A 144 20.35 -1.18 -2.91
C THR A 144 21.31 -2.30 -2.54
N ILE A 145 20.93 -3.52 -2.93
CA ILE A 145 21.81 -4.69 -2.98
C ILE A 145 23.13 -4.25 -3.65
N SER A 146 24.25 -4.42 -2.95
CA SER A 146 25.56 -4.07 -3.50
C SER A 146 25.83 -4.83 -4.80
N ASP A 147 26.65 -4.29 -5.70
CA ASP A 147 27.01 -4.99 -6.95
C ASP A 147 27.52 -6.43 -6.68
N GLU A 148 28.17 -6.64 -5.54
CA GLU A 148 28.65 -7.94 -5.08
C GLU A 148 27.52 -8.89 -4.68
N GLU A 149 26.52 -8.42 -3.93
CA GLU A 149 25.33 -9.21 -3.61
C GLU A 149 24.48 -9.48 -4.85
N ARG A 150 24.43 -8.50 -5.78
CA ARG A 150 23.71 -8.63 -7.05
C ARG A 150 24.34 -9.71 -7.92
N LEU A 151 25.67 -9.68 -8.06
CA LEU A 151 26.44 -10.70 -8.79
C LEU A 151 26.36 -12.07 -8.11
N ALA A 152 26.35 -12.11 -6.77
CA ALA A 152 26.16 -13.36 -6.04
C ALA A 152 24.77 -13.96 -6.30
N ALA A 153 23.72 -13.14 -6.31
CA ALA A 153 22.36 -13.56 -6.65
C ALA A 153 22.26 -14.05 -8.11
N GLU A 154 22.89 -13.33 -9.06
CA GLU A 154 22.96 -13.77 -10.45
C GLU A 154 23.69 -15.12 -10.61
N SER A 155 24.74 -15.35 -9.81
CA SER A 155 25.52 -16.59 -9.86
C SER A 155 24.72 -17.84 -9.44
N ILE A 156 23.68 -17.67 -8.61
CA ILE A 156 22.74 -18.73 -8.22
C ILE A 156 21.51 -18.78 -9.13
N GLY A 157 21.49 -17.99 -10.21
CA GLY A 157 20.48 -18.03 -11.27
C GLY A 157 19.34 -17.02 -11.12
N VAL A 158 19.45 -16.03 -10.21
CA VAL A 158 18.48 -14.92 -10.13
C VAL A 158 18.62 -14.06 -11.38
N ARG A 159 17.50 -13.79 -12.06
CA ARG A 159 17.41 -12.81 -13.15
C ARG A 159 16.56 -11.64 -12.67
N TRP A 160 17.01 -10.44 -12.99
CA TRP A 160 16.26 -9.21 -12.74
C TRP A 160 15.34 -8.98 -13.94
N ASP A 161 14.05 -8.82 -13.69
CA ASP A 161 13.11 -8.44 -14.74
C ASP A 161 13.29 -6.95 -15.03
N ASP A 162 13.47 -6.60 -16.30
CA ASP A 162 13.44 -5.21 -16.74
C ASP A 162 12.01 -4.67 -16.59
N GLU A 163 11.91 -3.41 -16.17
CA GLU A 163 10.66 -2.69 -15.95
C GLU A 163 9.77 -2.77 -17.21
N PRO A 164 8.56 -3.37 -17.14
CA PRO A 164 7.68 -3.39 -18.30
C PRO A 164 7.24 -1.96 -18.63
N GLU A 165 7.42 -1.54 -19.89
CA GLU A 165 6.80 -0.32 -20.41
C GLU A 165 5.27 -0.46 -20.28
N ASP A 166 4.64 0.44 -19.51
CA ASP A 166 3.20 0.43 -19.27
C ASP A 166 2.43 0.56 -20.60
N GLU A 167 1.60 -0.44 -20.92
CA GLU A 167 0.44 -0.19 -21.78
C GLU A 167 -0.58 0.64 -20.97
N PRO A 168 -1.14 1.73 -21.52
CA PRO A 168 -2.08 2.55 -20.79
C PRO A 168 -3.30 1.71 -20.40
N ASP A 169 -3.48 1.50 -19.10
CA ASP A 169 -4.73 1.03 -18.53
C ASP A 169 -5.83 1.94 -19.09
N GLU A 170 -6.70 1.38 -19.95
CA GLU A 170 -7.90 2.10 -20.38
C GLU A 170 -8.63 2.51 -19.10
N GLU A 171 -8.66 3.81 -18.86
CA GLU A 171 -9.32 4.43 -17.73
C GLU A 171 -10.83 4.34 -17.97
N TRP A 172 -11.42 3.20 -17.63
CA TRP A 172 -12.87 3.11 -17.55
C TRP A 172 -13.29 4.04 -16.41
N ASP A 173 -14.01 5.12 -16.76
CA ASP A 173 -14.49 6.17 -15.88
C ASP A 173 -15.41 5.61 -14.77
N LYS A 174 -14.78 5.04 -13.75
CA LYS A 174 -15.42 4.57 -12.50
C LYS A 174 -15.74 5.73 -11.56
N GLU A 175 -15.45 6.97 -11.97
CA GLU A 175 -15.68 8.20 -11.20
C GLU A 175 -17.11 8.72 -11.35
N ASP A 176 -17.88 8.24 -12.34
CA ASP A 176 -19.30 8.58 -12.46
C ASP A 176 -20.12 7.89 -11.37
N ILE A 177 -20.38 8.62 -10.28
CA ILE A 177 -21.23 8.16 -9.17
C ILE A 177 -22.63 7.69 -9.63
N LYS A 178 -23.11 8.17 -10.79
CA LYS A 178 -24.39 7.70 -11.38
C LYS A 178 -24.34 6.24 -11.80
N TYR A 179 -23.16 5.73 -12.17
CA TYR A 179 -22.95 4.31 -12.44
C TYR A 179 -23.26 3.48 -11.20
N TRP A 180 -22.74 3.88 -10.04
CA TRP A 180 -22.94 3.17 -8.78
C TRP A 180 -24.38 3.26 -8.28
N TYR A 181 -25.04 4.42 -8.41
CA TYR A 181 -26.47 4.55 -8.09
C TYR A 181 -27.35 3.65 -8.95
N ARG A 182 -27.12 3.61 -10.27
CA ARG A 182 -27.85 2.71 -11.17
C ARG A 182 -27.68 1.23 -10.80
N ARG A 183 -26.45 0.85 -10.39
CA ARG A 183 -26.16 -0.54 -10.01
C ARG A 183 -26.81 -0.95 -8.70
N ILE A 184 -26.98 -0.03 -7.76
CA ILE A 184 -27.67 -0.26 -6.49
C ILE A 184 -29.18 -0.42 -6.74
N ASP A 185 -29.76 0.41 -7.60
CA ASP A 185 -31.18 0.33 -7.97
C ASP A 185 -31.54 -0.97 -8.71
N GLU A 186 -30.58 -1.61 -9.39
CA GLU A 186 -30.76 -2.91 -10.07
C GLU A 186 -30.82 -4.11 -9.10
N ILE A 187 -30.46 -3.93 -7.83
CA ILE A 187 -30.43 -4.99 -6.81
C ILE A 187 -31.65 -4.92 -5.86
N ALA A 188 -32.43 -3.83 -5.93
CA ALA A 188 -33.65 -3.60 -5.13
C ALA A 188 -34.92 -4.17 -5.81
#